data_AF-A0A1G3HUN9-F1
#
_entry.id   AF-A0A1G3HUN9-F1
#
_cell.length_a   1.000
_cell.length_b   1.000
_cell.length_c   1.000
_cell.angle_alpha   90.00
_cell.angle_beta   90.00
_cell.angle_gamma   90.00
#
_symmetry.space_group_name_H-M   'P 1'
#
loop_
_entity.id
_entity.type
_entity.pdbx_description
1 polymer ?
#
loop_
_entity_poly.entity_id
_entity_poly.type
_entity_poly.pdbx_seq_one_letter_code
_entity_poly.pdbx_strand_id
1 'polypeptide(L)' 'MKNKFATITLVLASGLIAGTSALAGVTREQVKAELAEAIRTGDMPAHGEESRKLNELYPHLYPAKQAQASPARE' A
#
# COMPACT_ATOMS: atom_id res chain seq x y z
N MET A 1 10.31 47.85 4.25
CA MET A 1 9.57 46.95 3.35
C MET A 1 9.02 45.82 4.21
N LYS A 2 7.70 45.65 4.25
CA LYS A 2 7.00 44.73 5.18
C LYS A 2 6.48 43.54 4.37
N ASN A 3 7.30 42.50 4.22
CA ASN A 3 6.92 41.30 3.49
C ASN A 3 6.69 40.18 4.51
N LYS A 4 5.42 40.00 4.88
CA LYS A 4 4.94 38.92 5.74
C LYS A 4 4.77 37.69 4.85
N PHE A 5 5.79 36.84 4.77
CA PHE A 5 5.66 35.55 4.10
C PHE A 5 4.81 34.64 4.98
N ALA A 6 3.62 34.30 4.47
CA ALA A 6 2.66 33.44 5.13
C ALA A 6 3.28 32.04 5.32
N THR A 7 3.59 31.72 6.57
CA THR A 7 4.03 30.39 6.99
C THR A 7 2.83 29.46 6.93
N ILE A 8 2.70 28.69 5.85
CA ILE A 8 1.75 27.58 5.77
C ILE A 8 2.39 26.40 6.50
N THR A 9 2.07 26.25 7.79
CA THR A 9 2.32 25.01 8.53
C THR A 9 1.31 23.96 8.10
N LEU A 10 1.68 23.17 7.09
CA LEU A 10 0.94 21.97 6.71
C LEU A 10 1.25 20.88 7.74
N VAL A 11 0.39 20.75 8.76
CA VAL A 11 0.44 19.62 9.70
C VAL A 11 -0.14 18.40 8.98
N LEU A 12 0.72 17.65 8.30
CA LEU A 12 0.42 16.30 7.83
C LEU A 12 0.57 15.34 9.02
N ALA A 13 -0.47 15.25 9.85
CA ALA A 13 -0.58 14.21 10.86
C ALA A 13 -1.04 12.91 10.18
N SER A 14 -0.11 12.01 9.87
CA SER A 14 -0.39 10.59 9.65
C SER A 14 0.85 9.77 9.98
N GLY A 15 1.00 9.48 11.28
CA GLY A 15 1.66 8.31 11.87
C GLY A 15 3.01 7.85 11.31
N LEU A 16 4.10 8.42 11.84
CA LEU A 16 5.39 7.72 11.92
C LEU A 16 5.43 6.98 13.26
N ILE A 17 5.43 5.64 13.26
CA ILE A 17 6.05 4.89 14.36
C ILE A 17 6.75 3.62 13.83
N ALA A 18 8.08 3.69 13.95
CA ALA A 18 9.06 2.63 14.21
C ALA A 18 9.24 1.47 13.21
N GLY A 19 10.45 1.42 12.65
CA GLY A 19 11.04 0.18 12.14
C GLY A 19 11.30 -0.84 13.25
N THR A 20 11.51 -2.10 12.82
CA THR A 20 12.03 -3.26 13.57
C THR A 20 11.08 -4.04 14.48
N SER A 21 10.03 -4.58 13.86
CA SER A 21 9.78 -6.04 13.84
C SER A 21 8.59 -6.25 12.92
N ALA A 22 8.83 -6.65 11.67
CA ALA A 22 7.80 -6.77 10.63
C ALA A 22 6.62 -7.71 10.98
N LEU A 23 6.65 -8.37 12.14
CA LEU A 23 5.64 -9.29 12.64
C LEU A 23 5.23 -9.07 14.12
N ALA A 24 5.86 -8.16 14.89
CA ALA A 24 5.66 -8.08 16.34
C ALA A 24 4.47 -7.21 16.82
N GLY A 25 3.59 -6.80 15.90
CA GLY A 25 2.41 -5.98 16.23
C GLY A 25 1.23 -6.10 15.27
N VAL A 26 1.32 -6.94 14.23
CA VAL A 26 0.19 -7.16 13.32
C VAL A 26 -0.86 -8.02 14.01
N THR A 27 -2.04 -7.45 14.20
CA THR A 27 -3.16 -8.22 14.77
C THR A 27 -3.64 -9.24 13.73
N ARG A 28 -4.20 -10.36 14.20
CA ARG A 28 -4.81 -11.38 13.32
C ARG A 28 -5.85 -10.77 12.37
N GLU A 29 -6.59 -9.76 12.85
CA GLU A 29 -7.58 -9.06 12.04
C GLU A 29 -6.95 -8.19 10.96
N GLN A 30 -5.82 -7.55 11.23
CA GLN A 30 -5.07 -6.80 10.22
C GLN A 30 -4.53 -7.73 9.12
N VAL A 31 -4.00 -8.89 9.49
CA VAL A 31 -3.54 -9.90 8.52
C VAL A 31 -4.70 -10.38 7.65
N LYS A 32 -5.88 -10.63 8.23
CA LYS A 32 -7.07 -11.02 7.46
C LYS A 32 -7.54 -9.90 6.53
N ALA A 33 -7.50 -8.66 6.98
CA ALA A 33 -7.88 -7.51 6.16
C ALA A 33 -6.95 -7.36 4.95
N GLU A 34 -5.62 -7.45 5.16
CA GLU A 34 -4.63 -7.42 4.10
C GLU A 34 -4.79 -8.60 3.12
N LEU A 35 -5.01 -9.81 3.63
CA LEU A 35 -5.27 -10.98 2.80
C LEU A 35 -6.54 -10.82 1.96
N ALA A 36 -7.63 -10.32 2.56
CA ALA A 36 -8.87 -10.07 1.84
C ALA A 36 -8.67 -9.02 0.73
N GLU A 37 -7.85 -8.01 0.97
CA GLU A 37 -7.48 -7.03 -0.04
C GLU A 37 -6.65 -7.62 -1.17
N ALA A 38 -5.62 -8.42 -0.87
CA ALA A 38 -4.81 -9.09 -1.88
C ALA A 38 -5.66 -10.00 -2.78
N ILE A 39 -6.62 -10.74 -2.20
CA ILE A 39 -7.59 -11.55 -2.95
C ILE A 39 -8.46 -10.66 -3.84
N ARG A 40 -9.05 -9.60 -3.28
CA ARG A 40 -9.93 -8.67 -4.00
C ARG A 40 -9.25 -8.02 -5.21
N THR A 41 -7.98 -7.66 -5.05
CA THR A 41 -7.19 -6.97 -6.07
C THR A 41 -6.46 -7.91 -7.02
N GLY A 42 -6.50 -9.21 -6.75
CA GLY A 42 -5.74 -10.21 -7.50
C GLY A 42 -4.24 -10.06 -7.33
N ASP A 43 -3.78 -9.43 -6.25
CA ASP A 43 -2.35 -9.32 -5.88
C ASP A 43 -1.82 -10.63 -5.28
N MET A 44 -2.32 -11.75 -5.79
CA MET A 44 -1.98 -13.10 -5.37
C MET A 44 -1.05 -13.71 -6.41
N PRO A 45 -0.08 -14.55 -5.99
CA PRO A 45 0.76 -15.28 -6.93
C PRO A 45 -0.11 -16.14 -7.86
N ALA A 46 0.21 -16.13 -9.15
CA ALA A 46 -0.39 -17.06 -10.09
C ALA A 46 0.07 -18.51 -9.78
N HIS A 47 -0.68 -19.48 -10.27
CA HIS A 47 -0.42 -20.88 -9.98
C HIS A 47 0.90 -21.35 -10.60
N GLY A 48 1.71 -22.11 -9.85
CA GLY A 48 2.94 -22.73 -10.35
C GLY A 48 4.15 -21.78 -10.33
N GLU A 49 5.01 -21.88 -11.35
CA GLU A 49 6.25 -21.09 -11.48
C GLU A 49 6.04 -19.74 -12.19
N GLU A 50 4.79 -19.36 -12.41
CA GLU A 50 4.49 -18.13 -13.11
C GLU A 50 4.84 -16.93 -12.21
N SER A 51 5.81 -16.12 -12.64
CA SER A 51 6.28 -14.97 -11.86
C SER A 51 5.29 -13.80 -11.82
N ARG A 52 4.12 -13.95 -12.46
CA ARG A 52 3.08 -12.93 -12.57
C ARG A 52 1.99 -13.12 -11.52
N LYS A 53 1.27 -12.05 -11.23
CA LYS A 53 0.12 -12.06 -10.32
C LYS A 53 -1.19 -12.39 -11.05
N LEU A 54 -2.21 -12.84 -10.32
CA LEU A 54 -3.51 -13.18 -10.91
C LEU A 54 -4.15 -12.00 -11.64
N ASN A 55 -3.98 -10.77 -11.15
CA ASN A 55 -4.46 -9.56 -11.81
C ASN A 55 -3.69 -9.18 -13.08
N GLU A 56 -2.45 -9.63 -13.23
CA GLU A 56 -1.64 -9.43 -14.43
C GLU A 56 -2.00 -10.46 -15.52
N LEU A 57 -2.37 -11.67 -15.11
CA LEU A 57 -2.77 -12.75 -16.02
C LEU A 57 -4.24 -12.60 -16.46
N TYR A 58 -5.13 -12.23 -15.54
CA TYR A 58 -6.57 -12.10 -15.79
C TYR A 58 -7.10 -10.71 -15.40
N PRO A 59 -6.63 -9.62 -16.02
CA PRO A 59 -6.97 -8.25 -15.63
C PRO A 59 -8.47 -7.92 -15.73
N HIS A 60 -9.23 -8.67 -16.54
CA HIS A 60 -10.67 -8.50 -16.68
C HIS A 60 -11.49 -9.10 -15.53
N LEU A 61 -10.88 -9.93 -14.67
CA LEU A 61 -11.52 -10.53 -13.50
C LEU A 61 -11.34 -9.70 -12.22
N TYR A 62 -10.47 -8.69 -12.25
CA TYR A 62 -10.13 -7.87 -11.09
C TYR A 62 -10.43 -6.39 -11.37
N PRO A 63 -10.70 -5.59 -10.32
CA PRO A 63 -10.81 -4.15 -10.48
C PRO A 63 -9.54 -3.57 -11.08
N ALA A 64 -9.69 -2.53 -11.91
CA ALA A 64 -8.54 -1.80 -12.45
C ALA A 64 -7.64 -1.35 -11.28
N LYS A 65 -6.36 -1.75 -11.34
CA LYS A 65 -5.38 -1.43 -10.30
C LYS A 65 -5.28 0.09 -10.19
N GLN A 66 -5.79 0.63 -9.10
CA GLN A 66 -5.45 2.00 -8.72
C GLN A 66 -3.94 1.99 -8.49
N ALA A 67 -3.21 2.92 -9.13
CA ALA A 67 -1.77 3.02 -8.95
C ALA A 67 -1.48 3.25 -7.47
N GLN A 68 -1.23 2.15 -6.75
CA GLN A 68 -0.82 2.20 -5.36
C GLN A 68 0.54 2.86 -5.41
N ALA A 69 0.57 4.14 -5.03
CA ALA A 69 1.77 4.94 -5.03
C ALA A 69 2.75 4.25 -4.08
N SER A 70 3.61 3.40 -4.63
CA SER A 70 4.84 3.00 -3.99
C SER A 70 5.56 4.33 -3.70
N PRO A 71 5.76 4.73 -2.44
CA PRO A 71 6.63 5.87 -2.19
C PRO A 71 7.94 5.51 -2.88
N ALA A 72 8.33 6.33 -3.85
CA ALA A 72 9.53 6.16 -4.61
C ALA A 72 10.67 5.90 -3.63
N ARG A 73 11.32 4.73 -3.75
CA ARG A 73 12.66 4.58 -3.21
C ARG A 73 13.51 5.55 -4.02
N GLU A 74 13.90 6.65 -3.38
CA GLU A 74 15.03 7.47 -3.82
C GLU A 74 16.31 6.62 -3.86
#